data_AF-A0AAD5MYC1-F1
#
_entry.id   AF-A0AAD5MYC1-F1
#
_cell.length_a   1.000
_cell.length_b   1.000
_cell.length_c   1.000
_cell.angle_alpha   90.00
_cell.angle_beta   90.00
_cell.angle_gamma   90.00
#
_symmetry.space_group_name_H-M   'P 1'
#
loop_
_entity.id
_entity.type
_entity.pdbx_description
1 polymer ?
#
loop_
_entity_poly.entity_id
_entity_poly.type
_entity_poly.pdbx_seq_one_letter_code
_entity_poly.pdbx_strand_id
1 'polypeptide(L)'
;MGLPPTAAELRGSGIQFTFEYLGSVPVTAALHEMTDDMRPLVVKECINIIAGACGIIPVRETNAIIKLVVGTPEVAKHMVDLNISTKALTIIYADKKNNDKMNRMIARHNIELVSFAAQGSEESKTANMFGYIAKRRDDRRCHVFRFDDVPRVMHIIDGRHSISNS
;
A
#
# COMPACT_ATOMS: atom_id res chain seq x y z
N MET A 1 9.93 -21.67 -4.20
CA MET A 1 10.41 -20.63 -3.26
C MET A 1 11.49 -19.84 -3.95
N GLY A 2 11.23 -18.56 -4.26
CA GLY A 2 12.27 -17.65 -4.78
C GLY A 2 13.09 -17.09 -3.62
N LEU A 3 14.40 -16.93 -3.83
CA LEU A 3 15.29 -16.31 -2.84
C LEU A 3 14.78 -14.92 -2.45
N PRO A 4 14.90 -14.51 -1.17
CA PRO A 4 14.65 -13.14 -0.78
C PRO A 4 15.62 -12.24 -1.55
N PRO A 5 15.16 -11.09 -2.06
CA PRO A 5 16.01 -10.22 -2.84
C PRO A 5 17.15 -9.68 -1.99
N THR A 6 18.31 -9.55 -2.61
CA THR A 6 19.53 -9.10 -1.96
C THR A 6 19.47 -7.60 -1.67
N ALA A 7 20.11 -7.15 -0.58
CA ALA A 7 20.23 -5.72 -0.27
C ALA A 7 20.86 -4.91 -1.42
N ALA A 8 21.64 -5.55 -2.31
CA ALA A 8 22.20 -4.94 -3.51
C ALA A 8 21.13 -4.60 -4.57
N GLU A 9 20.16 -5.48 -4.81
CA GLU A 9 19.07 -5.25 -5.77
C GLU A 9 18.15 -4.11 -5.33
N LEU A 10 17.93 -3.96 -4.02
CA LEU A 10 17.17 -2.86 -3.44
C LEU A 10 17.92 -1.51 -3.53
N ARG A 11 19.26 -1.51 -3.43
CA ARG A 11 20.12 -0.32 -3.53
C ARG A 11 20.31 0.18 -4.96
N GLY A 12 20.14 -0.70 -5.95
CA GLY A 12 20.22 -0.39 -7.39
C GLY A 12 18.91 0.18 -7.95
N SER A 13 18.36 -0.47 -8.97
CA SER A 13 17.12 -0.07 -9.67
C SER A 13 15.84 -0.32 -8.87
N GLY A 14 15.91 -0.98 -7.71
CA GLY A 14 14.75 -1.49 -6.98
C GLY A 14 14.16 -2.73 -7.65
N ILE A 15 13.13 -3.30 -7.01
CA ILE A 15 12.43 -4.49 -7.49
C ILE A 15 11.06 -4.08 -7.97
N GLN A 16 10.67 -4.54 -9.15
CA GLN A 16 9.37 -4.24 -9.73
C GLN A 16 8.48 -5.47 -9.65
N PHE A 17 7.27 -5.28 -9.14
CA PHE A 17 6.20 -6.25 -9.30
C PHE A 17 4.98 -5.57 -9.90
N THR A 18 4.17 -6.35 -10.59
CA THR A 18 2.89 -5.89 -11.14
C THR A 18 1.79 -6.21 -10.14
N PHE A 19 1.04 -5.18 -9.78
CA PHE A 19 -0.07 -5.21 -8.83
C PHE A 19 -1.36 -4.76 -9.51
N GLU A 20 -2.48 -5.11 -8.91
CA GLU A 20 -3.72 -4.37 -9.16
C GLU A 20 -3.86 -3.28 -8.12
N TYR A 21 -3.87 -2.03 -8.55
CA TYR A 21 -4.15 -0.91 -7.68
C TYR A 21 -5.66 -0.76 -7.49
N LEU A 22 -6.12 -1.00 -6.28
CA LEU A 22 -7.56 -0.97 -5.97
C LEU A 22 -8.03 0.45 -5.72
N GLY A 23 -7.21 1.28 -5.06
CA GLY A 23 -7.56 2.67 -4.76
C GLY A 23 -6.81 3.23 -3.56
N SER A 24 -7.31 4.37 -3.06
CA SER A 24 -6.75 5.01 -1.87
C SER A 24 -7.80 5.61 -0.96
N VAL A 25 -7.46 5.75 0.33
CA VAL A 25 -8.30 6.42 1.33
C VAL A 25 -7.49 7.53 1.99
N PRO A 26 -7.98 8.78 2.05
CA PRO A 26 -7.37 9.85 2.84
C PRO A 26 -7.36 9.48 4.32
N VAL A 27 -6.27 9.82 5.03
CA VAL A 27 -6.12 9.61 6.47
C VAL A 27 -5.89 10.96 7.12
N THR A 28 -6.89 11.45 7.86
CA THR A 28 -6.91 12.80 8.44
C THR A 28 -6.14 12.89 9.76
N ALA A 29 -6.09 11.80 10.52
CA ALA A 29 -5.37 11.80 11.79
C ALA A 29 -3.87 11.90 11.60
N ALA A 30 -3.23 12.68 12.47
CA ALA A 30 -1.80 12.68 12.54
C ALA A 30 -1.34 11.35 13.14
N LEU A 31 -0.71 10.48 12.32
CA LEU A 31 -0.11 9.20 12.74
C LEU A 31 0.81 9.26 13.98
N HIS A 32 1.26 10.44 14.41
CA HIS A 32 2.03 10.63 15.65
C HIS A 32 1.14 10.65 16.90
N GLU A 33 -0.15 10.95 16.77
CA GLU A 33 -1.15 10.84 17.84
C GLU A 33 -1.72 9.42 17.94
N MET A 34 -1.48 8.59 16.93
CA MET A 34 -1.88 7.18 16.91
C MET A 34 -0.79 6.32 17.52
N THR A 35 -1.18 5.45 18.47
CA THR A 35 -0.28 4.46 19.05
C THR A 35 0.18 3.46 17.99
N ASP A 36 1.33 2.83 18.21
CA ASP A 36 1.88 1.85 17.27
C ASP A 36 0.90 0.69 16.99
N ASP A 37 0.02 0.37 17.95
CA ASP A 37 -1.05 -0.63 17.81
C ASP A 37 -2.19 -0.19 16.90
N MET A 38 -2.46 1.12 16.78
CA MET A 38 -3.53 1.65 15.94
C MET A 38 -3.17 1.69 14.45
N ARG A 39 -1.89 1.89 14.11
CA ARG A 39 -1.43 1.99 12.72
C ARG A 39 -1.80 0.76 11.85
N PRO A 40 -1.53 -0.49 12.28
CA PRO A 40 -1.94 -1.66 11.51
C PRO A 40 -3.45 -1.81 11.40
N LEU A 41 -4.21 -1.41 12.43
CA LEU A 41 -5.67 -1.44 12.39
C LEU A 41 -6.23 -0.45 11.35
N VAL A 42 -5.68 0.77 11.30
CA VAL A 42 -6.08 1.78 10.29
C VAL A 42 -5.82 1.27 8.88
N VAL A 43 -4.65 0.68 8.62
CA VAL A 43 -4.35 0.15 7.27
C VAL A 43 -5.28 -1.02 6.92
N LYS A 44 -5.50 -1.96 7.83
CA LYS A 44 -6.44 -3.08 7.61
C LYS A 44 -7.86 -2.60 7.32
N GLU A 45 -8.32 -1.57 8.03
CA GLU A 45 -9.62 -0.97 7.75
C GLU A 45 -9.66 -0.24 6.41
N CYS A 46 -8.62 0.49 6.02
CA CYS A 46 -8.53 1.07 4.68
C CYS A 46 -8.62 0.01 3.58
N ILE A 47 -7.96 -1.15 3.78
CA ILE A 47 -8.05 -2.30 2.87
C ILE A 47 -9.50 -2.79 2.80
N ASN A 48 -10.16 -3.00 3.94
CA ASN A 48 -11.55 -3.47 3.98
C ASN A 48 -12.52 -2.48 3.30
N ILE A 49 -12.35 -1.17 3.54
CA ILE A 49 -13.16 -0.11 2.92
C ILE A 49 -13.03 -0.16 1.39
N ILE A 50 -11.79 -0.19 0.88
CA ILE A 50 -11.53 -0.25 -0.57
C ILE A 50 -12.01 -1.57 -1.16
N ALA A 51 -11.78 -2.70 -0.49
CA ALA A 51 -12.24 -4.01 -0.94
C ALA A 51 -13.78 -4.07 -1.02
N GLY A 52 -14.47 -3.49 -0.04
CA GLY A 52 -15.93 -3.34 -0.03
C GLY A 52 -16.42 -2.45 -1.17
N ALA A 53 -15.82 -1.27 -1.34
CA ALA A 53 -16.15 -0.34 -2.42
C ALA A 53 -15.86 -0.93 -3.82
N CYS A 54 -14.86 -1.81 -3.93
CA CYS A 54 -14.56 -2.55 -5.16
C CYS A 54 -15.49 -3.73 -5.44
N GLY A 55 -16.35 -4.11 -4.49
CA GLY A 55 -17.22 -5.28 -4.54
C GLY A 55 -16.51 -6.63 -4.35
N ILE A 56 -15.30 -6.64 -3.78
CA ILE A 56 -14.52 -7.87 -3.54
C ILE A 56 -15.01 -8.58 -2.28
N ILE A 57 -15.42 -7.81 -1.28
CA ILE A 57 -16.02 -8.28 -0.04
C ILE A 57 -17.35 -7.54 0.19
N PRO A 58 -18.26 -8.08 1.02
CA PRO A 58 -19.44 -7.32 1.46
C PRO A 58 -19.01 -6.04 2.17
N VAL A 59 -19.71 -4.93 1.90
CA VAL A 59 -19.48 -3.67 2.62
C VAL A 59 -19.80 -3.90 4.10
N ARG A 60 -18.83 -3.61 4.97
CA ARG A 60 -18.96 -3.72 6.42
C ARG A 60 -19.03 -2.33 7.03
N GLU A 61 -19.67 -2.22 8.19
CA GLU A 61 -19.64 -1.00 8.97
C GLU A 61 -18.21 -0.76 9.48
N THR A 62 -17.63 0.38 9.09
CA THR A 62 -16.30 0.80 9.56
C THR A 62 -16.37 1.06 11.06
N ASN A 63 -15.33 0.63 11.79
CA ASN A 63 -15.19 0.96 13.21
C ASN A 63 -15.36 2.48 13.45
N ALA A 64 -16.22 2.86 14.38
CA ALA A 64 -16.58 4.26 14.64
C ALA A 64 -15.35 5.16 14.90
N ILE A 65 -14.32 4.64 15.59
CA ILE A 65 -13.08 5.36 15.85
C ILE A 65 -12.29 5.56 14.55
N ILE A 66 -12.22 4.52 13.72
CA ILE A 66 -11.48 4.57 12.45
C ILE A 66 -12.17 5.49 11.45
N LYS A 67 -13.51 5.53 11.45
CA LYS A 67 -14.31 6.43 10.61
C LYS A 67 -14.03 7.91 10.87
N LEU A 68 -13.55 8.28 12.06
CA LEU A 68 -13.14 9.65 12.37
C LEU A 68 -11.79 10.04 11.75
N VAL A 69 -10.96 9.05 11.42
CA VAL A 69 -9.58 9.26 10.95
C VAL A 69 -9.38 8.93 9.47
N VAL A 70 -10.38 8.37 8.80
CA VAL A 70 -10.36 8.04 7.37
C VAL A 70 -11.40 8.87 6.61
N GLY A 71 -11.02 9.34 5.43
CA GLY A 71 -11.89 10.06 4.51
C GLY A 71 -12.65 9.14 3.55
N THR A 72 -13.21 9.75 2.51
CA THR A 72 -13.94 9.04 1.46
C THR A 72 -12.98 8.19 0.61
N PRO A 73 -13.28 6.90 0.36
CA PRO A 73 -12.45 6.06 -0.49
C PRO A 73 -12.53 6.48 -1.96
N GLU A 74 -11.39 6.46 -2.64
CA GLU A 74 -11.27 6.64 -4.08
C GLU A 74 -10.90 5.31 -4.73
N VAL A 75 -11.82 4.75 -5.52
CA VAL A 75 -11.64 3.48 -6.23
C VAL A 75 -11.01 3.70 -7.60
N ALA A 76 -10.02 2.89 -7.95
CA ALA A 76 -9.27 3.00 -9.20
C ALA A 76 -9.33 1.74 -10.08
N LYS A 77 -9.06 0.56 -9.52
CA LYS A 77 -9.12 -0.77 -10.18
C LYS A 77 -8.37 -0.84 -11.52
N HIS A 78 -7.08 -0.54 -11.51
CA HIS A 78 -6.23 -0.69 -12.70
C HIS A 78 -4.88 -1.34 -12.36
N MET A 79 -4.26 -1.97 -13.35
CA MET A 79 -2.94 -2.60 -13.18
C MET A 79 -1.84 -1.53 -13.07
N VAL A 80 -0.89 -1.76 -12.17
CA VAL A 80 0.27 -0.90 -11.95
C VAL A 80 1.51 -1.73 -11.74
N ASP A 81 2.64 -1.20 -12.16
CA ASP A 81 3.94 -1.67 -11.71
C ASP A 81 4.40 -0.84 -10.52
N LEU A 82 4.69 -1.51 -9.41
CA LEU A 82 5.26 -0.89 -8.22
C LEU A 82 6.73 -1.27 -8.14
N ASN A 83 7.60 -0.28 -8.32
CA ASN A 83 9.03 -0.40 -8.09
C ASN A 83 9.36 -0.01 -6.65
N ILE A 84 9.98 -0.95 -5.94
CA ILE A 84 10.37 -0.84 -4.53
C ILE A 84 11.90 -0.66 -4.47
N SER A 85 12.37 0.58 -4.38
CA SER A 85 13.79 0.95 -4.23
C SER A 85 14.08 1.52 -2.84
N THR A 86 15.34 1.51 -2.39
CA THR A 86 15.70 2.09 -1.07
C THR A 86 15.41 3.58 -0.95
N LYS A 87 15.21 4.29 -2.05
CA LYS A 87 14.93 5.73 -2.06
C LYS A 87 13.44 6.03 -2.12
N ALA A 88 12.69 5.26 -2.92
CA ALA A 88 11.29 5.53 -3.20
C ALA A 88 10.50 4.30 -3.62
N LEU A 89 9.20 4.32 -3.32
CA LEU A 89 8.17 3.52 -3.96
C LEU A 89 7.66 4.28 -5.18
N THR A 90 7.81 3.71 -6.38
CA THR A 90 7.33 4.32 -7.62
C THR A 90 6.21 3.48 -8.21
N ILE A 91 5.06 4.10 -8.45
CA ILE A 91 3.89 3.47 -9.05
C ILE A 91 3.80 3.92 -10.51
N ILE A 92 3.76 2.97 -11.42
CA ILE A 92 3.70 3.19 -12.87
C ILE A 92 2.44 2.51 -13.40
N TYR A 93 1.67 3.21 -14.23
CA TYR A 93 0.46 2.66 -14.82
C TYR A 93 0.82 1.57 -15.84
N ALA A 94 0.23 0.37 -15.67
CA ALA A 94 0.54 -0.81 -16.48
C ALA A 94 -0.72 -1.48 -17.09
N ASP A 95 -1.89 -0.82 -17.00
CA ASP A 95 -3.13 -1.38 -17.51
C ASP A 95 -3.23 -1.24 -19.04
N LYS A 96 -3.16 -2.40 -19.72
CA LYS A 96 -3.26 -2.52 -21.19
C LYS A 96 -4.58 -2.02 -21.76
N LYS A 97 -5.62 -1.87 -20.94
CA LYS A 97 -6.92 -1.32 -21.40
C LYS A 97 -6.87 0.18 -21.68
N ASN A 98 -5.88 0.90 -21.15
CA ASN A 98 -5.75 2.34 -21.36
C ASN A 98 -4.33 2.69 -21.84
N ASN A 99 -4.12 2.54 -23.15
CA ASN A 99 -2.81 2.65 -23.77
C ASN A 99 -2.22 4.08 -23.66
N ASP A 100 -3.06 5.11 -23.63
CA ASP A 100 -2.62 6.51 -23.49
C ASP A 100 -1.95 6.81 -22.14
N LYS A 101 -2.27 6.00 -21.12
CA LYS A 101 -1.69 6.09 -19.78
C LYS A 101 -0.58 5.09 -19.53
N MET A 102 -0.31 4.17 -20.46
CA MET A 102 0.72 3.15 -20.32
C MET A 102 2.08 3.76 -19.97
N ASN A 103 2.79 3.15 -19.03
CA ASN A 103 4.10 3.59 -18.55
C ASN A 103 4.14 5.00 -17.93
N ARG A 104 2.99 5.64 -17.70
CA ARG A 104 2.95 6.92 -16.98
C ARG A 104 3.14 6.69 -15.49
N MET A 105 4.04 7.45 -14.88
CA MET A 105 4.22 7.47 -13.44
C MET A 105 2.96 8.05 -12.78
N ILE A 106 2.31 7.27 -11.92
CA ILE A 106 1.15 7.68 -11.13
C ILE A 106 1.61 8.44 -9.90
N ALA A 107 2.60 7.87 -9.21
CA ALA A 107 3.14 8.45 -7.99
C ALA A 107 4.58 7.99 -7.75
N ARG A 108 5.31 8.83 -7.02
CA ARG A 108 6.62 8.50 -6.46
C ARG A 108 6.63 8.97 -5.01
N HIS A 109 6.68 8.03 -4.09
CA HIS A 109 6.73 8.29 -2.66
C HIS A 109 8.14 8.00 -2.16
N ASN A 110 8.82 9.02 -1.63
CA ASN A 110 10.09 8.78 -0.92
C ASN A 110 9.83 7.81 0.23
N ILE A 111 10.75 6.88 0.46
CA ILE A 111 10.53 5.82 1.45
C ILE A 111 10.36 6.40 2.86
N GLU A 112 11.04 7.51 3.17
CA GLU A 112 10.91 8.27 4.43
C GLU A 112 9.50 8.82 4.67
N LEU A 113 8.72 8.98 3.60
CA LEU A 113 7.33 9.44 3.66
C LEU A 113 6.33 8.28 3.74
N VAL A 114 6.78 7.04 3.60
CA VAL A 114 5.98 5.84 3.81
C VAL A 114 6.02 5.53 5.30
N SER A 115 4.93 5.81 6.00
CA SER A 115 4.90 5.76 7.46
C SER A 115 4.62 4.36 7.99
N PHE A 116 3.82 3.57 7.27
CA PHE A 116 3.41 2.24 7.71
C PHE A 116 2.89 1.41 6.55
N ALA A 117 3.10 0.10 6.58
CA ALA A 117 2.51 -0.85 5.65
C ALA A 117 1.89 -2.02 6.42
N ALA A 118 0.80 -2.58 5.90
CA ALA A 118 0.20 -3.78 6.48
C ALA A 118 -0.49 -4.63 5.42
N GLN A 119 -0.48 -5.93 5.64
CA GLN A 119 -1.30 -6.89 4.92
C GLN A 119 -2.72 -6.94 5.51
N GLY A 120 -3.70 -7.26 4.65
CA GLY A 120 -5.05 -7.60 5.07
C GLY A 120 -5.10 -8.90 5.90
N SER A 121 -6.30 -9.44 6.11
CA SER A 121 -6.47 -10.68 6.89
C SER A 121 -7.23 -11.75 6.11
N GLU A 122 -6.96 -13.01 6.47
CA GLU A 122 -7.74 -14.14 5.96
C GLU A 122 -9.20 -14.06 6.42
N GLU A 123 -9.44 -13.59 7.65
CA GLU A 123 -10.77 -13.40 8.24
C GLU A 123 -11.66 -12.45 7.43
N SER A 124 -11.08 -11.37 6.87
CA SER A 124 -11.82 -10.47 5.99
C SER A 124 -11.74 -10.84 4.52
N LYS A 125 -11.09 -11.96 4.16
CA LYS A 125 -10.82 -12.39 2.78
C LYS A 125 -10.00 -11.35 1.98
N THR A 126 -9.10 -10.64 2.67
CA THR A 126 -8.23 -9.61 2.10
C THR A 126 -6.73 -9.96 2.26
N ALA A 127 -6.41 -11.22 2.56
CA ALA A 127 -5.02 -11.67 2.75
C ALA A 127 -4.13 -11.46 1.50
N ASN A 128 -4.71 -11.45 0.31
CA ASN A 128 -4.02 -11.10 -0.94
C ASN A 128 -3.97 -9.59 -1.22
N MET A 129 -4.20 -8.76 -0.21
CA MET A 129 -4.13 -7.30 -0.30
C MET A 129 -3.17 -6.76 0.73
N PHE A 130 -2.51 -5.65 0.38
CA PHE A 130 -1.78 -4.85 1.34
C PHE A 130 -2.02 -3.37 1.08
N GLY A 131 -1.80 -2.58 2.11
CA GLY A 131 -1.82 -1.14 2.00
C GLY A 131 -0.59 -0.53 2.65
N TYR A 132 -0.24 0.67 2.21
CA TYR A 132 0.72 1.50 2.92
C TYR A 132 0.22 2.94 3.01
N ILE A 133 0.56 3.61 4.10
CA ILE A 133 0.27 5.04 4.28
C ILE A 133 1.48 5.82 3.82
N ALA A 134 1.28 6.73 2.88
CA ALA A 134 2.28 7.69 2.46
C ALA A 134 1.81 9.13 2.69
N LYS A 135 2.75 9.98 3.11
CA LYS A 135 2.55 11.42 3.20
C LYS A 135 2.98 12.10 1.89
N ARG A 136 2.14 12.99 1.37
CA ARG A 136 2.43 13.85 0.22
C ARG A 136 2.07 15.28 0.57
N ARG A 137 3.07 16.11 0.87
CA ARG A 137 2.89 17.50 1.35
C ARG A 137 1.95 17.52 2.56
N ASP A 138 0.70 17.96 2.36
CA ASP A 138 -0.34 18.10 3.39
C ASP A 138 -1.37 16.97 3.38
N ASP A 139 -1.29 16.06 2.40
CA ASP A 139 -2.22 14.95 2.24
C ASP A 139 -1.57 13.64 2.68
N ARG A 140 -2.31 12.80 3.40
CA ARG A 140 -1.86 11.46 3.80
C ARG A 140 -2.89 10.47 3.29
N ARG A 141 -2.42 9.44 2.61
CA ARG A 141 -3.31 8.46 2.00
C ARG A 141 -2.82 7.05 2.25
N CYS A 142 -3.76 6.18 2.57
CA CYS A 142 -3.55 4.75 2.51
C CYS A 142 -3.79 4.29 1.07
N HIS A 143 -2.75 3.75 0.42
CA HIS A 143 -2.82 3.18 -0.92
C HIS A 143 -2.97 1.68 -0.82
N VAL A 144 -3.96 1.11 -1.50
CA VAL A 144 -4.32 -0.32 -1.39
C VAL A 144 -4.08 -1.04 -2.72
N PHE A 145 -3.41 -2.19 -2.63
CA PHE A 145 -3.03 -3.03 -3.76
C PHE A 145 -3.43 -4.48 -3.51
N ARG A 146 -3.69 -5.21 -4.60
CA ARG A 146 -3.93 -6.65 -4.60
C ARG A 146 -2.79 -7.38 -5.31
N PHE A 147 -2.32 -8.47 -4.71
CA PHE A 147 -1.24 -9.33 -5.21
C PHE A 147 -1.30 -10.71 -4.57
N ASP A 148 -0.90 -11.75 -5.30
CA ASP A 148 -1.02 -13.12 -4.80
C ASP A 148 0.08 -13.50 -3.79
N ASP A 149 1.23 -12.82 -3.83
CA ASP A 149 2.39 -13.07 -2.94
C ASP A 149 2.70 -11.83 -2.07
N VAL A 150 1.69 -11.37 -1.32
CA VAL A 150 1.83 -10.24 -0.39
C VAL A 150 2.94 -10.44 0.65
N PRO A 151 3.10 -11.63 1.29
CA PRO A 151 4.13 -11.83 2.32
C PRO A 151 5.54 -11.50 1.82
N ARG A 152 5.86 -11.85 0.57
CA ARG A 152 7.15 -11.50 -0.05
C ARG A 152 7.36 -10.00 -0.15
N VAL A 153 6.33 -9.25 -0.54
CA VAL A 153 6.39 -7.79 -0.69
C VAL A 153 6.52 -7.11 0.67
N MET A 154 5.73 -7.55 1.65
CA MET A 154 5.82 -7.05 3.03
C MET A 154 7.21 -7.26 3.61
N HIS A 155 7.82 -8.45 3.41
CA HIS A 155 9.19 -8.70 3.86
C HIS A 155 10.22 -7.75 3.24
N ILE A 156 10.04 -7.34 1.98
CA ILE A 156 10.92 -6.40 1.29
C ILE A 156 10.77 -4.97 1.85
N ILE A 157 9.54 -4.59 2.21
CA ILE A 157 9.23 -3.29 2.79
C ILE A 157 9.71 -3.21 4.26
N ASP A 158 9.42 -4.25 5.06
CA ASP A 158 9.76 -4.33 6.49
C ASP A 158 11.24 -4.62 6.73
N GLY A 159 11.84 -5.51 5.93
CA GLY A 159 13.25 -5.90 6.03
C GLY A 159 14.23 -4.73 5.86
N ARG A 160 13.77 -3.53 5.48
CA ARG A 160 14.59 -2.31 5.48
C ARG A 160 14.70 -1.61 6.82
N HIS A 161 13.72 -1.73 7.73
CA HIS A 161 13.88 -1.20 9.08
C HIS A 161 15.07 -1.87 9.78
N SER A 162 15.38 -3.12 9.42
CA SER A 162 16.54 -3.88 9.93
C SER A 162 17.88 -3.49 9.30
N ILE A 163 17.89 -2.93 8.08
CA ILE A 163 19.13 -2.62 7.33
C ILE A 163 19.67 -1.22 7.66
N SER A 164 18.87 -0.36 8.29
CA SER A 164 19.29 0.98 8.73
C SER A 164 20.12 0.99 10.03
N ASN A 165 20.28 -0.17 10.69
CA ASN A 165 20.99 -0.31 11.97
C ASN A 165 22.21 -1.25 11.90
N SER A 166 22.89 -1.35 10.75
CA SER A 166 24.14 -2.11 10.62
C SER A 166 25.16 -1.38 9.76
#